data_AF-A0A7S1W1N5-F1
#
_entry.id   AF-A0A7S1W1N5-F1
#
_cell.length_a   1.000
_cell.length_b   1.000
_cell.length_c   1.000
_cell.angle_alpha   90.00
_cell.angle_beta   90.00
_cell.angle_gamma   90.00
#
_symmetry.space_group_name_H-M   'P 1'
#
loop_
_entity.id
_entity.type
_entity.pdbx_description
1 polymer ?
#
loop_
_entity_poly.entity_id
_entity_poly.type
_entity_poly.pdbx_seq_one_letter_code
_entity_poly.pdbx_strand_id
1 'polypeptide(L)'
;QLSAMARGAPLQQTSEQGAVELLEDASFSPAVSSRHEPAADDVGGPSGVGREAPSLRIRRYIAEPFLFSARIGIRRTEVEDILALFWLPASIFVVTEAAAFIGLRKSFFDNMTEGAFYLGPRYGGVVELHVWASALMWALGAVQVLCERTRKNPESAWRHRRVGEAMLGLFFSVVLPTSLYLTALQRIDYLSSAVAAVLLDTAFCTTYFLLRGWRVGRLRKTSKSLSLHGRLMQCGVVMSMSILPQRLLQLYLTAQLKAHHQLNYTFSILVTSILFVLFGHFLDGPRGGVWLSCIGAENSEEAYGSARAGPVEKWAWRLRWLVYMAVYQVFRRCCIGAAAHEAK
;
A
#
# COMPACT_ATOMS: atom_id res chain seq x y z
N GLN A 1 1.58 25.75 59.87
CA GLN A 1 2.08 24.53 60.53
C GLN A 1 2.76 23.69 59.44
N LEU A 2 3.95 24.04 58.96
CA LEU A 2 5.30 23.90 59.55
C LEU A 2 5.64 22.49 60.07
N SER A 3 6.68 21.92 59.44
CA SER A 3 7.53 20.78 59.84
C SER A 3 6.89 19.39 59.83
N ALA A 4 7.56 18.27 59.54
CA ALA A 4 8.89 17.88 59.04
C ALA A 4 8.79 16.33 58.94
N MET A 5 9.40 15.57 58.02
CA MET A 5 10.79 15.09 57.94
C MET A 5 10.76 14.04 56.81
N ALA A 6 11.57 14.08 55.74
CA ALA A 6 13.01 13.81 55.65
C ALA A 6 13.43 12.34 55.89
N ARG A 7 14.01 11.75 54.81
CA ARG A 7 15.02 10.66 54.69
C ARG A 7 14.62 9.74 53.51
N GLY A 8 15.36 9.54 52.41
CA GLY A 8 16.78 9.71 52.10
C GLY A 8 17.44 8.35 51.91
N ALA A 9 17.69 7.91 50.65
CA ALA A 9 18.66 6.87 50.26
C ALA A 9 18.82 6.82 48.72
N PRO A 10 19.95 6.32 48.16
CA PRO A 10 20.62 6.94 47.02
C PRO A 10 20.63 6.13 45.70
N LEU A 11 21.13 6.84 44.68
CA LEU A 11 21.61 6.43 43.36
C LEU A 11 22.24 5.02 43.29
N GLN A 12 21.87 4.28 42.25
CA GLN A 12 22.71 3.23 41.67
C GLN A 12 22.85 3.48 40.17
N GLN A 13 24.02 4.02 39.79
CA GLN A 13 24.55 3.97 38.45
C GLN A 13 25.03 2.55 38.18
N THR A 14 24.55 1.92 37.10
CA THR A 14 25.23 0.80 36.47
C THR A 14 25.61 1.21 35.06
N SER A 15 26.89 1.51 34.89
CA SER A 15 27.57 1.48 33.61
C SER A 15 27.88 0.03 33.29
N GLU A 16 27.46 -0.46 32.13
CA GLU A 16 28.14 -1.57 31.46
C GLU A 16 28.42 -1.17 30.01
N GLN A 17 29.69 -0.88 29.77
CA GLN A 17 30.34 -0.96 28.47
C GLN A 17 30.89 -2.39 28.31
N GLY A 18 30.65 -3.00 27.15
CA GLY A 18 31.34 -4.19 26.65
C GLY A 18 31.00 -4.35 25.16
N ALA A 19 31.91 -3.97 24.25
CA ALA A 19 32.75 -4.87 23.45
C ALA A 19 31.93 -5.69 22.43
N VAL A 20 31.85 -5.27 21.14
CA VAL A 20 32.76 -5.59 20.01
C VAL A 20 32.73 -7.07 19.62
N GLU A 21 32.04 -7.38 18.50
CA GLU A 21 32.41 -8.38 17.47
C GLU A 21 31.47 -8.14 16.26
N LEU A 22 31.93 -7.49 15.18
CA LEU A 22 32.56 -8.10 14.00
C LEU A 22 31.81 -9.35 13.49
N LEU A 23 30.97 -9.15 12.47
CA LEU A 23 30.60 -10.21 11.52
C LEU A 23 30.80 -9.67 10.12
N GLU A 24 31.97 -10.03 9.60
CA GLU A 24 32.42 -9.90 8.22
C GLU A 24 31.60 -10.78 7.27
N ASP A 25 31.45 -10.27 6.04
CA ASP A 25 31.57 -10.98 4.77
C ASP A 25 30.86 -12.34 4.59
N ALA A 26 29.61 -12.28 4.15
CA ALA A 26 29.04 -13.32 3.30
C ALA A 26 29.23 -12.94 1.82
N SER A 27 30.41 -13.25 1.29
CA SER A 27 30.69 -13.26 -0.16
C SER A 27 29.81 -14.29 -0.86
N PHE A 28 28.80 -13.83 -1.59
CA PHE A 28 28.00 -14.67 -2.48
C PHE A 28 28.73 -14.85 -3.82
N SER A 29 29.41 -15.99 -4.00
CA SER A 29 29.89 -16.44 -5.31
C SER A 29 28.73 -17.04 -6.11
N PRO A 30 28.45 -16.61 -7.35
CA PRO A 30 27.51 -17.30 -8.21
C PRO A 30 28.18 -18.54 -8.83
N ALA A 31 27.63 -19.71 -8.54
CA ALA A 31 27.96 -20.94 -9.26
C ALA A 31 27.52 -20.79 -10.73
N VAL A 32 28.51 -20.68 -11.62
CA VAL A 32 28.33 -20.74 -13.07
C VAL A 32 28.06 -22.20 -13.44
N SER A 33 26.79 -22.55 -13.61
CA SER A 33 26.39 -23.82 -14.22
C SER A 33 26.32 -23.65 -15.73
N SER A 34 27.41 -24.00 -16.42
CA SER A 34 27.44 -24.14 -17.88
C SER A 34 26.56 -25.33 -18.29
N ARG A 35 25.33 -25.07 -18.74
CA ARG A 35 24.53 -26.05 -19.48
C ARG A 35 24.88 -25.96 -20.96
N HIS A 36 25.42 -27.06 -21.47
CA HIS A 36 25.42 -27.42 -22.88
C HIS A 36 23.98 -27.49 -23.39
N GLU A 37 23.66 -26.74 -24.44
CA GLU A 37 22.55 -27.03 -25.33
C GLU A 37 23.13 -27.69 -26.61
N PRO A 38 22.63 -28.86 -27.01
CA PRO A 38 22.95 -29.42 -28.32
C PRO A 38 22.11 -28.74 -29.41
N ALA A 39 22.76 -28.53 -30.55
CA ALA A 39 22.15 -28.10 -31.80
C ALA A 39 21.08 -29.11 -32.23
N ALA A 40 19.93 -28.61 -32.66
CA ALA A 40 18.89 -29.38 -33.34
C ALA A 40 18.46 -28.62 -34.59
N ASP A 41 19.05 -29.07 -35.70
CA ASP A 41 18.51 -29.28 -37.04
C ASP A 41 17.33 -28.45 -37.55
N ASP A 42 17.69 -27.75 -38.62
CA ASP A 42 16.91 -27.09 -39.64
C ASP A 42 16.16 -28.14 -40.49
N VAL A 43 14.83 -28.14 -40.45
CA VAL A 43 13.99 -28.89 -41.40
C VAL A 43 12.88 -27.96 -41.91
N GLY A 44 12.98 -27.64 -43.19
CA GLY A 44 12.09 -26.72 -43.90
C GLY A 44 10.72 -27.29 -44.32
N GLY A 45 9.78 -26.35 -44.49
CA GLY A 45 8.63 -26.37 -45.41
C GLY A 45 7.32 -27.00 -44.90
N PRO A 46 6.15 -26.75 -45.54
CA PRO A 46 5.81 -25.75 -46.56
C PRO A 46 4.58 -24.87 -46.23
N SER A 47 4.49 -23.75 -46.95
CA SER A 47 3.30 -23.05 -47.47
C SER A 47 1.91 -23.45 -46.97
N GLY A 48 1.23 -22.54 -46.24
CA GLY A 48 -0.15 -22.71 -45.79
C GLY A 48 -0.98 -21.41 -45.85
N VAL A 49 -1.73 -21.28 -46.95
CA VAL A 49 -3.11 -20.77 -47.09
C VAL A 49 -3.57 -19.63 -46.16
N GLY A 50 -3.86 -18.48 -46.78
CA GLY A 50 -4.48 -17.31 -46.14
C GLY A 50 -5.85 -17.63 -45.51
N ARG A 51 -5.97 -17.29 -44.22
CA ARG A 51 -7.23 -17.11 -43.53
C ARG A 51 -7.36 -15.64 -43.18
N GLU A 52 -8.25 -14.95 -43.90
CA GLU A 52 -8.74 -13.63 -43.49
C GLU A 52 -9.43 -13.78 -42.13
N ALA A 53 -8.88 -13.12 -41.12
CA ALA A 53 -9.48 -13.04 -39.80
C ALA A 53 -10.69 -12.09 -39.83
N PRO A 54 -11.82 -12.44 -39.19
CA PRO A 54 -13.00 -11.58 -39.16
C PRO A 54 -12.67 -10.28 -38.41
N SER A 55 -12.91 -9.16 -39.08
CA SER A 55 -12.78 -7.81 -38.51
C SER A 55 -13.86 -7.58 -37.45
N LEU A 56 -13.55 -7.96 -36.21
CA LEU A 56 -14.33 -7.59 -35.03
C LEU A 56 -14.32 -6.07 -34.88
N ARG A 57 -15.44 -5.42 -35.24
CA ARG A 57 -15.70 -4.01 -34.95
C ARG A 57 -15.76 -3.82 -33.42
N ILE A 58 -14.64 -3.39 -32.85
CA ILE A 58 -14.51 -3.01 -31.45
C ILE A 58 -15.43 -1.80 -31.20
N ARG A 59 -16.44 -1.99 -30.33
CA ARG A 59 -17.27 -0.89 -29.80
C ARG A 59 -16.36 0.08 -29.05
N ARG A 60 -16.29 1.33 -29.49
CA ARG A 60 -15.56 2.41 -28.82
C ARG A 60 -16.18 2.66 -27.44
N TYR A 61 -15.39 2.43 -26.39
CA TYR A 61 -15.76 2.81 -25.02
C TYR A 61 -15.55 4.31 -24.84
N ILE A 62 -16.49 4.96 -24.14
CA ILE A 62 -16.54 6.41 -23.86
C ILE A 62 -15.27 6.93 -23.14
N ALA A 63 -14.42 6.05 -22.61
CA ALA A 63 -13.16 6.37 -21.94
C ALA A 63 -11.93 6.53 -22.87
N GLU A 64 -12.07 6.35 -24.20
CA GLU A 64 -10.95 6.43 -25.16
C GLU A 64 -10.08 7.71 -25.02
N PRO A 65 -10.62 8.93 -24.82
CA PRO A 65 -9.78 10.14 -24.77
C PRO A 65 -8.76 10.14 -23.63
N PHE A 66 -9.06 9.48 -22.51
CA PHE A 66 -8.15 9.39 -21.35
C PHE A 66 -7.11 8.27 -21.50
N LEU A 67 -7.39 7.26 -22.34
CA LEU A 67 -6.50 6.13 -22.61
C LEU A 67 -5.48 6.43 -23.74
N PHE A 68 -5.76 7.40 -24.62
CA PHE A 68 -4.92 7.68 -25.79
C PHE A 68 -3.57 8.31 -25.45
N SER A 69 -3.45 9.05 -24.35
CA SER A 69 -2.15 9.55 -23.84
C SER A 69 -1.23 8.45 -23.28
N ALA A 70 -1.72 7.21 -23.15
CA ALA A 70 -0.97 6.06 -22.63
C ALA A 70 -0.63 4.98 -23.68
N ARG A 71 -1.04 5.14 -24.95
CA ARG A 71 -0.73 4.16 -26.02
C ARG A 71 0.69 4.32 -26.56
N ILE A 72 1.69 3.96 -25.77
CA ILE A 72 3.05 3.76 -26.30
C ILE A 72 3.62 2.43 -25.80
N GLY A 73 3.35 1.38 -26.58
CA GLY A 73 4.36 0.36 -26.91
C GLY A 73 4.29 -1.02 -26.27
N ILE A 74 3.50 -1.26 -25.22
CA ILE A 74 3.42 -2.59 -24.57
C ILE A 74 1.95 -2.91 -24.31
N ARG A 75 1.50 -4.14 -24.62
CA ARG A 75 0.16 -4.64 -24.24
C ARG A 75 -0.01 -4.44 -22.74
N ARG A 76 -0.82 -3.45 -22.34
CA ARG A 76 -1.27 -3.35 -20.95
C ARG A 76 -2.06 -4.60 -20.62
N THR A 77 -1.80 -5.15 -19.44
CA THR A 77 -2.65 -6.22 -18.92
C THR A 77 -4.01 -5.64 -18.53
N GLU A 78 -5.09 -6.42 -18.57
CA GLU A 78 -6.43 -5.96 -18.12
C GLU A 78 -6.37 -5.37 -16.70
N VAL A 79 -5.48 -5.91 -15.86
CA VAL A 79 -5.23 -5.41 -14.52
C VAL A 79 -4.63 -4.01 -14.54
N GLU A 80 -3.68 -3.71 -15.43
CA GLU A 80 -3.13 -2.35 -15.57
C GLU A 80 -4.20 -1.33 -15.99
N ASP A 81 -5.17 -1.73 -16.82
CA ASP A 81 -6.28 -0.87 -17.20
C ASP A 81 -7.26 -0.65 -16.05
N ILE A 82 -7.57 -1.69 -15.27
CA ILE A 82 -8.37 -1.57 -14.04
C ILE A 82 -7.66 -0.64 -13.04
N LEU A 83 -6.35 -0.77 -12.90
CA LEU A 83 -5.56 0.08 -12.00
C LEU A 83 -5.44 1.52 -12.51
N ALA A 84 -5.50 1.74 -13.83
CA ALA A 84 -5.61 3.07 -14.40
C ALA A 84 -6.91 3.76 -13.95
N LEU A 85 -8.01 3.00 -13.82
CA LEU A 85 -9.29 3.52 -13.36
C LEU A 85 -9.25 4.00 -11.91
N PHE A 86 -8.37 3.47 -11.04
CA PHE A 86 -8.27 3.90 -9.64
C PHE A 86 -7.77 5.35 -9.48
N TRP A 87 -7.01 5.87 -10.46
CA TRP A 87 -6.50 7.24 -10.41
C TRP A 87 -7.60 8.30 -10.51
N LEU A 88 -8.70 7.99 -11.21
CA LEU A 88 -9.81 8.94 -11.36
C LEU A 88 -10.55 9.15 -10.03
N PRO A 89 -11.06 8.11 -9.32
CA PRO A 89 -11.61 8.26 -7.98
C PRO A 89 -10.60 8.87 -6.99
N ALA A 90 -9.31 8.54 -7.10
CA ALA A 90 -8.28 9.12 -6.24
C ALA A 90 -8.18 10.64 -6.45
N SER A 91 -8.17 11.08 -7.71
CA SER A 91 -8.11 12.50 -8.06
C SER A 91 -9.36 13.25 -7.58
N ILE A 92 -10.54 12.67 -7.81
CA ILE A 92 -11.81 13.24 -7.33
C ILE A 92 -11.79 13.37 -5.80
N PHE A 93 -11.37 12.32 -5.09
CA PHE A 93 -11.27 12.34 -3.64
C PHE A 93 -10.32 13.44 -3.15
N VAL A 94 -9.10 13.52 -3.71
CA VAL A 94 -8.10 14.53 -3.31
C VAL A 94 -8.63 15.94 -3.56
N VAL A 95 -9.21 16.21 -4.73
CA VAL A 95 -9.79 17.53 -5.04
C VAL A 95 -10.94 17.86 -4.10
N THR A 96 -11.79 16.89 -3.78
CA THR A 96 -12.94 17.08 -2.89
C THR A 96 -12.49 17.39 -1.45
N GLU A 97 -11.53 16.64 -0.91
CA GLU A 97 -10.96 16.93 0.41
C GLU A 97 -10.24 18.27 0.44
N ALA A 98 -9.43 18.59 -0.59
CA ALA A 98 -8.76 19.87 -0.70
C ALA A 98 -9.75 21.05 -0.69
N ALA A 99 -10.82 20.95 -1.49
CA ALA A 99 -11.88 21.95 -1.53
C ALA A 99 -12.60 22.09 -0.17
N ALA A 100 -12.84 20.97 0.52
CA ALA A 100 -13.44 20.98 1.86
C ALA A 100 -12.53 21.63 2.91
N PHE A 101 -11.23 21.33 2.92
CA PHE A 101 -10.29 21.98 3.84
C PHE A 101 -10.17 23.49 3.57
N ILE A 102 -10.16 23.91 2.31
CA ILE A 102 -10.08 25.33 1.94
C ILE A 102 -11.38 26.06 2.30
N GLY A 103 -12.53 25.50 1.94
CA GLY A 103 -13.84 26.17 2.09
C GLY A 103 -14.47 26.01 3.47
N LEU A 104 -14.42 24.80 4.04
CA LEU A 104 -15.12 24.44 5.28
C LEU A 104 -14.18 24.35 6.50
N ARG A 105 -12.85 24.39 6.29
CA ARG A 105 -11.84 24.21 7.35
C ARG A 105 -11.96 22.87 8.10
N LYS A 106 -12.52 21.86 7.45
CA LYS A 106 -12.64 20.48 7.96
C LYS A 106 -12.67 19.49 6.80
N SER A 107 -12.40 18.22 7.09
CA SER A 107 -12.50 17.15 6.10
C SER A 107 -13.92 17.02 5.56
N PHE A 108 -14.06 16.66 4.28
CA PHE A 108 -15.35 16.44 3.66
C PHE A 108 -16.16 15.35 4.38
N PHE A 109 -15.52 14.25 4.78
CA PHE A 109 -16.18 13.18 5.54
C PHE A 109 -16.63 13.60 6.93
N ASP A 110 -15.84 14.44 7.61
CA ASP A 110 -16.22 14.98 8.92
C ASP A 110 -17.48 15.84 8.80
N ASN A 111 -17.54 16.69 7.75
CA ASN A 111 -18.73 17.49 7.48
C ASN A 111 -19.98 16.64 7.21
N MET A 112 -19.86 15.62 6.37
CA MET A 112 -21.01 14.78 6.00
C MET A 112 -21.51 13.88 7.13
N THR A 113 -20.64 13.51 8.04
CA THR A 113 -20.99 12.63 9.16
C THR A 113 -21.36 13.42 10.41
N GLU A 114 -21.52 14.75 10.27
CA GLU A 114 -21.87 15.66 11.36
C GLU A 114 -20.93 15.52 12.57
N GLY A 115 -19.65 15.22 12.32
CA GLY A 115 -18.68 15.01 13.38
C GLY A 115 -18.84 13.69 14.15
N ALA A 116 -19.56 12.68 13.62
CA ALA A 116 -19.76 11.39 14.28
C ALA A 116 -18.46 10.65 14.65
N PHE A 117 -17.32 11.05 14.07
CA PHE A 117 -15.98 10.51 14.32
C PHE A 117 -15.03 11.52 14.98
N TYR A 118 -15.53 12.69 15.40
CA TYR A 118 -14.71 13.74 15.99
C TYR A 118 -14.19 13.32 17.38
N LEU A 119 -12.88 13.44 17.56
CA LEU A 119 -12.17 13.08 18.79
C LEU A 119 -11.41 14.27 19.42
N GLY A 120 -11.67 15.49 18.94
CA GLY A 120 -11.03 16.71 19.43
C GLY A 120 -10.12 17.41 18.40
N PRO A 121 -9.66 18.65 18.70
CA PRO A 121 -8.92 19.48 17.75
C PRO A 121 -7.59 18.86 17.29
N ARG A 122 -6.85 18.21 18.21
CA ARG A 122 -5.59 17.53 17.90
C ARG A 122 -5.79 16.38 16.91
N TYR A 123 -6.87 15.62 17.04
CA TYR A 123 -7.22 14.56 16.09
C TYR A 123 -7.51 15.14 14.70
N GLY A 124 -8.27 16.24 14.63
CA GLY A 124 -8.54 16.95 13.39
C GLY A 124 -7.26 17.38 12.64
N GLY A 125 -6.30 17.97 13.35
CA GLY A 125 -5.01 18.36 12.75
C GLY A 125 -4.20 17.16 12.23
N VAL A 126 -4.24 16.02 12.91
CA VAL A 126 -3.57 14.79 12.44
C VAL A 126 -4.27 14.21 11.21
N VAL A 127 -5.61 14.24 11.15
CA VAL A 127 -6.37 13.82 9.96
C VAL A 127 -6.02 14.70 8.76
N GLU A 128 -6.01 16.03 8.94
CA GLU A 128 -5.64 16.96 7.89
C GLU A 128 -4.22 16.69 7.36
N LEU A 129 -3.25 16.57 8.25
CA LEU A 129 -1.87 16.23 7.88
C LEU A 129 -1.80 14.90 7.11
N HIS A 130 -2.51 13.88 7.59
CA HIS A 130 -2.55 12.56 6.95
C HIS A 130 -3.12 12.63 5.54
N VAL A 131 -4.22 13.37 5.34
CA VAL A 131 -4.88 13.51 4.02
C VAL A 131 -3.96 14.22 3.03
N TRP A 132 -3.36 15.36 3.41
CA TRP A 132 -2.44 16.09 2.54
C TRP A 132 -1.19 15.29 2.21
N ALA A 133 -0.59 14.63 3.21
CA ALA A 133 0.57 13.78 3.00
C ALA A 133 0.24 12.58 2.09
N SER A 134 -0.94 11.97 2.26
CA SER A 134 -1.39 10.86 1.41
C SER A 134 -1.65 11.32 -0.03
N ALA A 135 -2.28 12.48 -0.22
CA ALA A 135 -2.50 13.07 -1.54
C ALA A 135 -1.19 13.34 -2.27
N LEU A 136 -0.21 13.96 -1.59
CA LEU A 136 1.12 14.19 -2.14
C LEU A 136 1.85 12.87 -2.43
N MET A 137 1.79 11.90 -1.52
CA MET A 137 2.36 10.57 -1.73
C MET A 137 1.77 9.89 -2.96
N TRP A 138 0.45 9.97 -3.16
CA TRP A 138 -0.22 9.42 -4.34
C TRP A 138 0.19 10.14 -5.62
N ALA A 139 0.34 11.47 -5.60
CA ALA A 139 0.84 12.22 -6.75
C ALA A 139 2.27 11.79 -7.14
N LEU A 140 3.16 11.62 -6.15
CA LEU A 140 4.51 11.09 -6.39
C LEU A 140 4.45 9.63 -6.87
N GLY A 141 3.54 8.83 -6.32
CA GLY A 141 3.25 7.46 -6.76
C GLY A 141 2.76 7.40 -8.21
N ALA A 142 1.98 8.39 -8.66
CA ALA A 142 1.54 8.50 -10.04
C ALA A 142 2.74 8.67 -10.97
N VAL A 143 3.70 9.51 -10.58
CA VAL A 143 4.97 9.65 -11.32
C VAL A 143 5.74 8.32 -11.32
N GLN A 144 5.77 7.59 -10.20
CA GLN A 144 6.45 6.29 -10.14
C GLN A 144 5.85 5.25 -11.10
N VAL A 145 4.52 5.22 -11.21
CA VAL A 145 3.76 4.23 -11.98
C VAL A 145 3.63 4.63 -13.45
N LEU A 146 3.24 5.88 -13.73
CA LEU A 146 2.87 6.34 -15.08
C LEU A 146 4.08 6.83 -15.90
N CYS A 147 5.13 7.35 -15.26
CA CYS A 147 6.30 7.89 -15.98
C CYS A 147 7.37 6.82 -16.27
N GLU A 148 6.95 5.68 -16.84
CA GLU A 148 7.85 4.57 -17.17
C GLU A 148 8.99 4.99 -18.11
N ARG A 149 8.73 5.89 -19.06
CA ARG A 149 9.75 6.40 -19.98
C ARG A 149 10.89 7.09 -19.24
N THR A 150 10.55 7.93 -18.27
CA THR A 150 11.51 8.64 -17.41
C THR A 150 12.34 7.65 -16.59
N ARG A 151 11.73 6.54 -16.14
CA ARG A 151 12.44 5.46 -15.45
C ARG A 151 13.43 4.73 -16.38
N LYS A 152 13.06 4.50 -17.63
CA LYS A 152 13.87 3.75 -18.62
C LYS A 152 14.96 4.61 -19.27
N ASN A 153 14.81 5.93 -19.31
CA ASN A 153 15.82 6.83 -19.87
C ASN A 153 16.95 7.09 -18.82
N PRO A 154 18.22 6.71 -19.11
CA PRO A 154 19.34 6.90 -18.19
C PRO A 154 19.53 8.34 -17.69
N GLU A 155 19.28 9.35 -18.53
CA GLU A 155 19.50 10.77 -18.21
C GLU A 155 18.50 11.31 -17.18
N SER A 156 17.30 10.74 -17.15
CA SER A 156 16.21 11.17 -16.27
C SER A 156 15.84 10.16 -15.18
N ALA A 157 16.39 8.94 -15.24
CA ALA A 157 16.16 7.88 -14.26
C ALA A 157 16.52 8.29 -12.84
N TRP A 158 17.54 9.14 -12.64
CA TRP A 158 17.89 9.64 -11.32
C TRP A 158 16.77 10.50 -10.70
N ARG A 159 16.07 11.31 -11.50
CA ARG A 159 14.93 12.13 -11.05
C ARG A 159 13.78 11.22 -10.61
N HIS A 160 13.49 10.20 -11.42
CA HIS A 160 12.48 9.20 -11.09
C HIS A 160 12.80 8.50 -9.76
N ARG A 161 14.07 8.12 -9.52
CA ARG A 161 14.50 7.53 -8.24
C ARG A 161 14.35 8.49 -7.06
N ARG A 162 14.74 9.76 -7.21
CA ARG A 162 14.56 10.77 -6.16
C ARG A 162 13.10 10.98 -5.80
N VAL A 163 12.21 10.98 -6.79
CA VAL A 163 10.76 11.03 -6.55
C VAL A 163 10.29 9.80 -5.76
N GLY A 164 10.79 8.60 -6.08
CA GLY A 164 10.48 7.39 -5.34
C GLY A 164 11.00 7.43 -3.90
N GLU A 165 12.21 7.94 -3.67
CA GLU A 165 12.77 8.16 -2.33
C GLU A 165 11.95 9.18 -1.53
N ALA A 166 11.55 10.30 -2.14
CA ALA A 166 10.70 11.30 -1.50
C ALA A 166 9.33 10.72 -1.13
N MET A 167 8.73 9.93 -2.03
CA MET A 167 7.45 9.25 -1.78
C MET A 167 7.55 8.29 -0.59
N LEU A 168 8.61 7.47 -0.52
CA LEU A 168 8.84 6.55 0.59
C LEU A 168 9.13 7.27 1.89
N GLY A 169 9.95 8.34 1.83
CA GLY A 169 10.21 9.20 2.98
C GLY A 169 8.92 9.76 3.55
N LEU A 170 8.05 10.30 2.69
CA LEU A 170 6.73 10.81 3.09
C LEU A 170 5.83 9.69 3.66
N PHE A 171 5.84 8.50 3.05
CA PHE A 171 5.08 7.36 3.56
C PHE A 171 5.52 6.96 4.97
N PHE A 172 6.82 6.73 5.19
CA PHE A 172 7.33 6.24 6.48
C PHE A 172 7.36 7.31 7.58
N SER A 173 7.57 8.58 7.22
CA SER A 173 7.66 9.65 8.22
C SER A 173 6.31 10.23 8.60
N VAL A 174 5.33 10.24 7.70
CA VAL A 174 4.03 10.88 7.93
C VAL A 174 2.89 9.90 7.75
N VAL A 175 2.68 9.36 6.54
CA VAL A 175 1.45 8.62 6.19
C VAL A 175 1.25 7.38 7.05
N LEU A 176 2.27 6.53 7.17
CA LEU A 176 2.20 5.29 7.95
C LEU A 176 2.00 5.57 9.45
N PRO A 177 2.85 6.39 10.13
CA PRO A 177 2.64 6.71 11.54
C PRO A 177 1.27 7.32 11.82
N THR A 178 0.83 8.27 11.00
CA THR A 178 -0.49 8.90 11.16
C THR A 178 -1.62 7.90 10.89
N SER A 179 -1.50 7.02 9.89
CA SER A 179 -2.48 5.96 9.64
C SER A 179 -2.64 5.00 10.82
N LEU A 180 -1.51 4.56 11.39
CA LEU A 180 -1.51 3.69 12.58
C LEU A 180 -2.12 4.39 13.78
N TYR A 181 -1.71 5.63 14.05
CA TYR A 181 -2.25 6.46 15.13
C TYR A 181 -3.76 6.68 14.99
N LEU A 182 -4.21 7.06 13.79
CA LEU A 182 -5.63 7.24 13.49
C LEU A 182 -6.40 5.93 13.69
N THR A 183 -5.85 4.79 13.26
CA THR A 183 -6.44 3.46 13.47
C THR A 183 -6.62 3.14 14.96
N ALA A 184 -5.63 3.47 15.81
CA ALA A 184 -5.72 3.26 17.26
C ALA A 184 -6.80 4.11 17.92
N LEU A 185 -6.88 5.38 17.55
CA LEU A 185 -7.79 6.33 18.17
C LEU A 185 -9.20 6.28 17.59
N GLN A 186 -9.37 5.71 16.41
CA GLN A 186 -10.66 5.71 15.75
C GLN A 186 -11.74 5.07 16.63
N ARG A 187 -12.78 5.86 16.91
CA ARG A 187 -13.95 5.36 17.61
C ARG A 187 -14.76 4.53 16.63
N ILE A 188 -14.63 3.21 16.77
CA ILE A 188 -15.39 2.22 16.04
C ILE A 188 -16.15 1.41 17.07
N ASP A 189 -17.46 1.61 17.15
CA ASP A 189 -18.29 0.98 18.17
C ASP A 189 -18.54 -0.52 17.87
N TYR A 190 -18.38 -0.94 16.61
CA TYR A 190 -18.68 -2.30 16.14
C TYR A 190 -17.46 -2.97 15.52
N LEU A 191 -17.13 -4.19 15.96
CA LEU A 191 -16.06 -5.01 15.37
C LEU A 191 -14.70 -4.28 15.22
N SER A 192 -14.39 -3.37 16.15
CA SER A 192 -13.19 -2.52 16.10
C SER A 192 -11.90 -3.29 15.84
N SER A 193 -11.68 -4.43 16.50
CA SER A 193 -10.50 -5.28 16.27
C SER A 193 -10.40 -5.79 14.83
N ALA A 194 -11.53 -6.20 14.23
CA ALA A 194 -11.54 -6.74 12.88
C ALA A 194 -11.28 -5.63 11.86
N VAL A 195 -11.91 -4.47 12.04
CA VAL A 195 -11.63 -3.28 11.23
C VAL A 195 -10.16 -2.86 11.35
N ALA A 196 -9.62 -2.79 12.57
CA ALA A 196 -8.23 -2.43 12.76
C ALA A 196 -7.28 -3.45 12.12
N ALA A 197 -7.60 -4.74 12.18
CA ALA A 197 -6.81 -5.78 11.53
C ALA A 197 -6.75 -5.62 10.01
N VAL A 198 -7.86 -5.23 9.38
CA VAL A 198 -7.87 -4.85 7.95
C VAL A 198 -6.90 -3.70 7.70
N LEU A 199 -7.06 -2.59 8.45
CA LEU A 199 -6.29 -1.37 8.20
C LEU A 199 -4.78 -1.62 8.39
N LEU A 200 -4.43 -2.42 9.40
CA LEU A 200 -3.07 -2.90 9.62
C LEU A 200 -2.57 -3.79 8.48
N ASP A 201 -3.42 -4.66 7.93
CA ASP A 201 -3.07 -5.49 6.78
C ASP A 201 -2.78 -4.66 5.52
N THR A 202 -3.63 -3.66 5.24
CA THR A 202 -3.41 -2.70 4.16
C THR A 202 -2.08 -1.96 4.36
N ALA A 203 -1.83 -1.43 5.55
CA ALA A 203 -0.59 -0.72 5.88
C ALA A 203 0.65 -1.63 5.72
N PHE A 204 0.56 -2.88 6.19
CA PHE A 204 1.62 -3.88 6.05
C PHE A 204 1.89 -4.21 4.58
N CYS A 205 0.85 -4.49 3.79
CA CYS A 205 0.99 -4.83 2.38
C CYS A 205 1.55 -3.65 1.57
N THR A 206 1.06 -2.43 1.81
CA THR A 206 1.63 -1.20 1.20
C THR A 206 3.11 -1.09 1.54
N THR A 207 3.47 -1.21 2.82
CA THR A 207 4.85 -1.16 3.31
C THR A 207 5.74 -2.18 2.60
N TYR A 208 5.27 -3.43 2.53
CA TYR A 208 5.99 -4.54 1.87
C TYR A 208 6.28 -4.24 0.40
N PHE A 209 5.24 -3.90 -0.38
CA PHE A 209 5.41 -3.67 -1.82
C PHE A 209 6.24 -2.44 -2.13
N LEU A 210 6.07 -1.35 -1.38
CA LEU A 210 6.84 -0.13 -1.55
C LEU A 210 8.32 -0.34 -1.22
N LEU A 211 8.65 -0.99 -0.09
CA LEU A 211 10.04 -1.30 0.26
C LEU A 211 10.68 -2.28 -0.72
N ARG A 212 9.94 -3.31 -1.15
CA ARG A 212 10.45 -4.27 -2.12
C ARG A 212 10.69 -3.62 -3.46
N GLY A 213 9.74 -2.82 -3.95
CA GLY A 213 9.86 -2.04 -5.18
C GLY A 213 11.09 -1.15 -5.15
N TRP A 214 11.28 -0.39 -4.07
CA TRP A 214 12.46 0.44 -3.87
C TRP A 214 13.77 -0.35 -3.88
N ARG A 215 13.84 -1.46 -3.14
CA ARG A 215 15.03 -2.32 -3.09
C ARG A 215 15.38 -2.86 -4.47
N VAL A 216 14.40 -3.34 -5.24
CA VAL A 216 14.59 -3.82 -6.62
C VAL A 216 15.14 -2.68 -7.50
N GLY A 217 14.54 -1.48 -7.41
CA GLY A 217 14.96 -0.32 -8.20
C GLY A 217 16.35 0.24 -7.83
N ARG A 218 16.80 0.04 -6.58
CA ARG A 218 18.15 0.44 -6.13
C ARG A 218 19.22 -0.57 -6.51
N LEU A 219 18.97 -1.85 -6.29
CA LEU A 219 20.01 -2.88 -6.40
C LEU A 219 20.26 -3.33 -7.84
N ARG A 220 19.32 -3.10 -8.77
CA ARG A 220 19.43 -3.63 -10.14
C ARG A 220 19.05 -2.56 -11.17
N LYS A 221 19.78 -2.56 -12.28
CA LYS A 221 19.59 -1.62 -13.41
C LYS A 221 19.13 -2.30 -14.69
N THR A 222 18.78 -3.60 -14.65
CA THR A 222 18.33 -4.34 -15.85
C THR A 222 16.90 -3.95 -16.22
N SER A 223 16.56 -4.01 -17.51
CA SER A 223 15.21 -3.69 -18.01
C SER A 223 14.12 -4.51 -17.28
N LYS A 224 14.36 -5.81 -17.06
CA LYS A 224 13.44 -6.70 -16.33
C LYS A 224 13.22 -6.23 -14.88
N SER A 225 14.30 -5.88 -14.16
CA SER A 225 14.20 -5.40 -12.77
C SER A 225 13.46 -4.04 -12.67
N LEU A 226 13.65 -3.15 -13.65
CA LEU A 226 12.94 -1.86 -13.69
C LEU A 226 11.44 -2.05 -13.95
N SER A 227 11.05 -3.03 -14.77
CA SER A 227 9.66 -3.42 -14.96
C SER A 227 9.04 -3.96 -13.67
N LEU A 228 9.75 -4.86 -12.97
CA LEU A 228 9.31 -5.41 -11.70
C LEU A 228 9.17 -4.32 -10.62
N HIS A 229 10.14 -3.41 -10.52
CA HIS A 229 10.05 -2.23 -9.66
C HIS A 229 8.74 -1.47 -9.92
N GLY A 230 8.42 -1.18 -11.18
CA GLY A 230 7.17 -0.50 -11.55
C GLY A 230 5.92 -1.22 -11.06
N ARG A 231 5.84 -2.54 -11.27
CA ARG A 231 4.72 -3.38 -10.83
C ARG A 231 4.58 -3.40 -9.31
N LEU A 232 5.70 -3.50 -8.57
CA LEU A 232 5.69 -3.48 -7.11
C LEU A 232 5.25 -2.11 -6.56
N MET A 233 5.76 -1.01 -7.14
CA MET A 233 5.33 0.34 -6.75
C MET A 233 3.83 0.53 -7.01
N GLN A 234 3.34 0.06 -8.15
CA GLN A 234 1.91 0.08 -8.47
C GLN A 234 1.09 -0.70 -7.45
N CYS A 235 1.50 -1.92 -7.09
CA CYS A 235 0.81 -2.71 -6.07
C CYS A 235 0.74 -1.98 -4.72
N GLY A 236 1.86 -1.41 -4.27
CA GLY A 236 1.91 -0.66 -3.00
C GLY A 236 1.02 0.58 -3.00
N VAL A 237 1.07 1.37 -4.08
CA VAL A 237 0.25 2.58 -4.24
C VAL A 237 -1.24 2.23 -4.31
N VAL A 238 -1.62 1.23 -5.11
CA VAL A 238 -3.01 0.77 -5.23
C VAL A 238 -3.52 0.24 -3.89
N MET A 239 -2.70 -0.51 -3.16
CA MET A 239 -3.05 -0.97 -1.82
C MET A 239 -3.34 0.23 -0.90
N SER A 240 -2.54 1.29 -0.95
CA SER A 240 -2.83 2.50 -0.16
C SER A 240 -4.13 3.21 -0.62
N MET A 241 -4.52 3.05 -1.87
CA MET A 241 -5.76 3.59 -2.46
C MET A 241 -6.98 2.69 -2.24
N SER A 242 -6.84 1.52 -1.62
CA SER A 242 -7.98 0.63 -1.33
C SER A 242 -9.01 1.29 -0.40
N ILE A 243 -8.62 2.38 0.27
CA ILE A 243 -9.51 3.25 1.04
C ILE A 243 -10.58 3.92 0.17
N LEU A 244 -10.37 4.11 -1.13
CA LEU A 244 -11.29 4.86 -1.99
C LEU A 244 -12.62 4.13 -2.22
N PRO A 245 -12.66 2.85 -2.65
CA PRO A 245 -13.92 2.10 -2.71
C PRO A 245 -14.64 2.06 -1.35
N GLN A 246 -13.88 1.94 -0.25
CA GLN A 246 -14.44 1.96 1.10
C GLN A 246 -15.14 3.29 1.39
N ARG A 247 -14.49 4.41 1.10
CA ARG A 247 -15.04 5.76 1.30
C ARG A 247 -16.24 6.03 0.41
N LEU A 248 -16.24 5.56 -0.84
CA LEU A 248 -17.39 5.65 -1.74
C LEU A 248 -18.59 4.84 -1.24
N LEU A 249 -18.34 3.63 -0.73
CA LEU A 249 -19.40 2.82 -0.12
C LEU A 249 -19.92 3.47 1.18
N GLN A 250 -19.04 4.01 2.01
CA GLN A 250 -19.42 4.77 3.21
C GLN A 250 -20.31 5.97 2.87
N LEU A 251 -19.94 6.72 1.82
CA LEU A 251 -20.70 7.83 1.25
C LEU A 251 -22.12 7.41 0.88
N TYR A 252 -22.22 6.37 0.06
CA TYR A 252 -23.49 5.82 -0.39
C TYR A 252 -24.36 5.39 0.79
N LEU A 253 -23.82 4.62 1.72
CA LEU A 253 -24.55 4.14 2.89
C LEU A 253 -24.97 5.29 3.81
N THR A 254 -24.12 6.30 3.99
CA THR A 254 -24.45 7.49 4.80
C THR A 254 -25.57 8.31 4.17
N ALA A 255 -25.61 8.43 2.85
CA ALA A 255 -26.70 9.10 2.16
C ALA A 255 -28.04 8.36 2.32
N GLN A 256 -28.02 7.02 2.33
CA GLN A 256 -29.22 6.19 2.47
C GLN A 256 -29.66 6.00 3.93
N LEU A 257 -28.71 5.88 4.87
CA LEU A 257 -28.91 5.46 6.26
C LEU A 257 -28.33 6.51 7.23
N LYS A 258 -28.90 7.72 7.20
CA LYS A 258 -28.38 8.92 7.90
C LYS A 258 -28.17 8.74 9.41
N ALA A 259 -28.91 7.86 10.09
CA ALA A 259 -28.80 7.67 11.55
C ALA A 259 -27.67 6.72 11.99
N HIS A 260 -26.97 6.05 11.08
CA HIS A 260 -26.10 4.92 11.40
C HIS A 260 -24.66 5.07 10.89
N HIS A 261 -24.08 6.27 10.97
CA HIS A 261 -22.74 6.57 10.44
C HIS A 261 -21.64 5.59 10.87
N GLN A 262 -21.60 5.21 12.15
CA GLN A 262 -20.63 4.26 12.71
C GLN A 262 -20.77 2.84 12.15
N LEU A 263 -22.02 2.38 12.01
CA LEU A 263 -22.32 1.07 11.42
C LEU A 263 -22.02 1.06 9.92
N ASN A 264 -22.42 2.10 9.21
CA ASN A 264 -22.13 2.30 7.77
C ASN A 264 -20.63 2.29 7.51
N TYR A 265 -19.86 2.94 8.39
CA TYR A 265 -18.41 2.94 8.31
C TYR A 265 -17.82 1.54 8.49
N THR A 266 -18.23 0.85 9.56
CA THR A 266 -17.80 -0.53 9.85
C THR A 266 -18.11 -1.46 8.68
N PHE A 267 -19.34 -1.40 8.16
CA PHE A 267 -19.76 -2.23 7.03
C PHE A 267 -18.99 -1.91 5.75
N SER A 268 -18.78 -0.61 5.47
CA SER A 268 -18.02 -0.19 4.29
C SER A 268 -16.60 -0.76 4.29
N ILE A 269 -15.95 -0.79 5.46
CA ILE A 269 -14.64 -1.43 5.64
C ILE A 269 -14.76 -2.91 5.40
N LEU A 270 -15.61 -3.61 6.15
CA LEU A 270 -15.63 -5.06 6.10
C LEU A 270 -15.95 -5.57 4.69
N VAL A 271 -16.93 -4.99 4.00
CA VAL A 271 -17.28 -5.39 2.64
C VAL A 271 -16.11 -5.18 1.68
N THR A 272 -15.52 -3.98 1.66
CA THR A 272 -14.43 -3.70 0.72
C THR A 272 -13.18 -4.52 1.02
N SER A 273 -12.93 -4.79 2.30
CA SER A 273 -11.83 -5.62 2.77
C SER A 273 -12.04 -7.08 2.40
N ILE A 274 -13.24 -7.61 2.62
CA ILE A 274 -13.60 -8.98 2.23
C ILE A 274 -13.43 -9.14 0.72
N LEU A 275 -13.86 -8.17 -0.09
CA LEU A 275 -13.64 -8.21 -1.54
C LEU A 275 -12.14 -8.23 -1.85
N PHE A 276 -11.35 -7.31 -1.28
CA PHE A 276 -9.89 -7.28 -1.49
C PHE A 276 -9.21 -8.58 -1.05
N VAL A 277 -9.65 -9.15 0.06
CA VAL A 277 -9.06 -10.33 0.68
C VAL A 277 -9.46 -11.62 -0.04
N LEU A 278 -10.71 -11.74 -0.46
CA LEU A 278 -11.20 -12.87 -1.25
C LEU A 278 -10.58 -12.88 -2.65
N PHE A 279 -10.52 -11.74 -3.32
CA PHE A 279 -9.95 -11.65 -4.68
C PHE A 279 -8.41 -11.57 -4.68
N GLY A 280 -7.78 -11.16 -3.58
CA GLY A 280 -6.33 -10.91 -3.53
C GLY A 280 -5.52 -11.84 -2.61
N HIS A 281 -6.09 -12.47 -1.59
CA HIS A 281 -5.28 -12.99 -0.46
C HIS A 281 -5.55 -14.43 -0.01
N PHE A 282 -6.75 -15.01 -0.16
CA PHE A 282 -7.07 -16.29 0.49
C PHE A 282 -6.67 -17.56 -0.28
N LEU A 283 -6.73 -17.55 -1.62
CA LEU A 283 -6.60 -18.79 -2.40
C LEU A 283 -5.17 -19.35 -2.43
N ASP A 284 -4.16 -18.49 -2.68
CA ASP A 284 -2.76 -18.95 -2.85
C ASP A 284 -1.73 -18.25 -1.92
N GLY A 285 -2.21 -17.62 -0.85
CA GLY A 285 -1.35 -16.93 0.12
C GLY A 285 -0.85 -15.57 -0.38
N PRO A 286 0.39 -15.14 -0.04
CA PRO A 286 0.91 -13.82 -0.43
C PRO A 286 1.15 -13.65 -1.92
N ARG A 287 1.17 -14.77 -2.66
CA ARG A 287 1.33 -14.84 -4.13
C ARG A 287 0.00 -15.17 -4.81
N GLY A 288 -1.14 -14.89 -4.20
CA GLY A 288 -2.45 -15.20 -4.77
C GLY A 288 -3.12 -14.06 -5.52
N GLY A 289 -4.08 -14.44 -6.38
CA GLY A 289 -5.06 -13.53 -6.96
C GLY A 289 -4.48 -12.36 -7.74
N VAL A 290 -5.00 -11.16 -7.45
CA VAL A 290 -4.67 -9.93 -8.17
C VAL A 290 -3.18 -9.59 -8.11
N TRP A 291 -2.48 -9.86 -7.00
CA TRP A 291 -1.08 -9.44 -6.84
C TRP A 291 -0.11 -10.23 -7.70
N LEU A 292 -0.29 -11.55 -7.81
CA LEU A 292 0.52 -12.37 -8.71
C LEU A 292 0.20 -12.06 -10.18
N SER A 293 -1.06 -11.78 -10.49
CA SER A 293 -1.46 -11.32 -11.83
C SER A 293 -0.82 -9.97 -12.18
N CYS A 294 -0.70 -9.04 -11.22
CA CYS A 294 0.00 -7.77 -11.42
C CYS A 294 1.52 -7.96 -11.62
N ILE A 295 2.14 -8.76 -10.76
CA ILE A 295 3.60 -8.90 -10.70
C ILE A 295 4.12 -9.82 -11.82
N GLY A 296 3.34 -10.82 -12.21
CA GLY A 296 3.72 -11.90 -13.11
C GLY A 296 4.38 -13.06 -12.37
N ALA A 297 3.96 -14.29 -12.68
CA ALA A 297 4.49 -15.50 -12.06
C ALA A 297 6.00 -15.66 -12.28
N GLU A 298 6.51 -15.17 -13.42
CA GLU A 298 7.92 -15.16 -13.80
C GLU A 298 8.80 -14.25 -12.94
N ASN A 299 8.21 -13.36 -12.14
CA ASN A 299 8.91 -12.45 -11.24
C ASN A 299 8.67 -12.80 -9.76
N SER A 300 7.96 -13.89 -9.47
CA SER A 300 7.59 -14.28 -8.10
C SER A 300 8.80 -14.50 -7.20
N GLU A 301 9.84 -15.18 -7.67
CA GLU A 301 11.06 -15.38 -6.90
C GLU A 301 11.77 -14.07 -6.58
N GLU A 302 11.85 -13.16 -7.54
CA GLU A 302 12.47 -11.85 -7.32
C GLU A 302 11.60 -10.94 -6.45
N ALA A 303 10.27 -11.05 -6.51
CA ALA A 303 9.36 -10.27 -5.68
C ALA A 303 9.30 -10.77 -4.23
N TYR A 304 9.24 -12.09 -4.02
CA TYR A 304 8.91 -12.71 -2.74
C TYR A 304 10.06 -13.52 -2.12
N GLY A 305 11.19 -13.67 -2.81
CA GLY A 305 12.31 -14.51 -2.36
C GLY A 305 12.16 -16.00 -2.67
N SER A 306 10.99 -16.43 -3.17
CA SER A 306 10.76 -17.79 -3.66
C SER A 306 9.67 -17.81 -4.73
N ALA A 307 9.79 -18.73 -5.68
CA ALA A 307 8.82 -18.88 -6.77
C ALA A 307 7.45 -19.39 -6.29
N ARG A 308 7.42 -20.17 -5.21
CA ARG A 308 6.20 -20.77 -4.64
C ARG A 308 6.12 -20.52 -3.14
N ALA A 309 4.90 -20.28 -2.66
CA ALA A 309 4.63 -20.15 -1.23
C ALA A 309 4.71 -21.52 -0.54
N GLY A 310 5.58 -21.62 0.48
CA GLY A 310 5.66 -22.82 1.32
C GLY A 310 4.43 -22.98 2.23
N PRO A 311 4.18 -24.16 2.81
CA PRO A 311 3.04 -24.38 3.70
C PRO A 311 3.03 -23.43 4.91
N VAL A 312 4.19 -23.22 5.54
CA VAL A 312 4.35 -22.33 6.70
C VAL A 312 4.02 -20.89 6.32
N GLU A 313 4.49 -20.44 5.16
CA GLU A 313 4.20 -19.09 4.66
C GLU A 313 2.70 -18.89 4.40
N LYS A 314 2.03 -19.89 3.80
CA LYS A 314 0.56 -19.87 3.60
C LYS A 314 -0.18 -19.80 4.93
N TRP A 315 0.26 -20.56 5.94
CA TRP A 315 -0.33 -20.53 7.29
C TRP A 315 -0.11 -19.19 7.98
N ALA A 316 1.13 -18.70 8.01
CA ALA A 316 1.46 -17.38 8.58
C ALA A 316 0.65 -16.27 7.91
N TRP A 317 0.50 -16.33 6.58
CA TRP A 317 -0.33 -15.40 5.84
C TRP A 317 -1.79 -15.44 6.30
N ARG A 318 -2.39 -16.63 6.45
CA ARG A 318 -3.79 -16.75 6.90
C ARG A 318 -3.98 -16.27 8.34
N LEU A 319 -3.02 -16.54 9.22
CA LEU A 319 -3.13 -16.26 10.66
C LEU A 319 -2.73 -14.84 11.06
N ARG A 320 -2.06 -14.07 10.17
CA ARG A 320 -1.57 -12.71 10.49
C ARG A 320 -2.66 -11.76 11.00
N TRP A 321 -3.91 -11.96 10.58
CA TRP A 321 -5.04 -11.14 11.03
C TRP A 321 -5.27 -11.24 12.54
N LEU A 322 -5.09 -12.43 13.12
CA LEU A 322 -5.19 -12.62 14.57
C LEU A 322 -4.07 -11.86 15.29
N VAL A 323 -2.87 -11.84 14.71
CA VAL A 323 -1.74 -11.05 15.23
C VAL A 323 -2.07 -9.57 15.15
N TYR A 324 -2.62 -9.07 14.05
CA TYR A 324 -3.01 -7.66 13.92
C TYR A 324 -4.08 -7.25 14.94
N MET A 325 -5.06 -8.11 15.20
CA MET A 325 -6.04 -7.87 16.26
C MET A 325 -5.37 -7.72 17.64
N ALA A 326 -4.42 -8.60 17.97
CA ALA A 326 -3.68 -8.52 19.23
C ALA A 326 -2.82 -7.26 19.31
N VAL A 327 -2.07 -6.93 18.25
CA VAL A 327 -1.24 -5.71 18.14
C VAL A 327 -2.10 -4.46 18.30
N TYR A 328 -3.27 -4.40 17.65
CA TYR A 328 -4.20 -3.29 17.80
C TYR A 328 -4.64 -3.09 19.26
N GLN A 329 -4.98 -4.17 19.96
CA GLN A 329 -5.43 -4.07 21.36
C GLN A 329 -4.34 -3.52 22.28
N VAL A 330 -3.09 -3.96 22.08
CA VAL A 330 -1.93 -3.42 22.82
C VAL A 330 -1.73 -1.94 22.49
N PHE A 331 -1.65 -1.61 21.19
CA PHE A 331 -1.38 -0.26 20.73
C PHE A 331 -2.46 0.75 21.16
N ARG A 332 -3.73 0.34 21.09
CA ARG A 332 -4.88 1.14 21.56
C ARG A 332 -4.79 1.45 23.05
N ARG A 333 -4.46 0.46 23.89
CA ARG A 333 -4.29 0.67 25.34
C ARG A 333 -3.18 1.68 25.64
N CYS A 334 -2.05 1.60 24.93
CA CYS A 334 -0.96 2.56 25.06
C CYS A 334 -1.41 3.99 24.67
N CYS A 335 -2.11 4.14 23.54
CA CYS A 335 -2.56 5.45 23.07
C CYS A 335 -3.61 6.08 23.99
N ILE A 336 -4.60 5.30 24.45
CA ILE A 336 -5.63 5.78 25.38
C ILE A 336 -5.02 6.13 26.74
N GLY A 337 -4.09 5.31 27.23
CA GLY A 337 -3.38 5.59 28.48
C GLY A 337 -2.60 6.91 28.44
N ALA A 338 -1.90 7.18 27.34
CA ALA A 338 -1.18 8.44 27.13
C ALA A 338 -2.13 9.64 27.07
N ALA A 339 -3.22 9.53 26.30
CA ALA A 339 -4.22 10.60 26.18
C ALA A 339 -4.91 10.92 27.52
N ALA A 340 -5.19 9.90 28.34
CA ALA A 340 -5.76 10.08 29.67
C ALA A 340 -4.79 10.74 30.67
N HIS A 341 -3.47 10.59 30.46
CA HIS A 341 -2.46 11.27 31.26
C HIS A 341 -2.29 12.74 30.85
N GLU A 342 -2.37 13.06 29.55
CA GLU A 342 -2.31 14.45 29.06
C GLU A 342 -3.54 15.28 29.46
N ALA A 343 -4.69 14.64 29.70
CA ALA A 343 -5.93 15.31 30.09
C ALA A 343 -6.01 15.69 31.59
N LYS A 344 -5.06 15.21 32.42
CA LYS A 344 -5.00 15.47 33.86
C LYS A 344 -4.03 16.58 34.17
#